data_AF-A0A8S3PW67-F1
#
_entry.id   AF-A0A8S3PW67-F1
#
_cell.length_a   1.000
_cell.length_b   1.000
_cell.length_c   1.000
_cell.angle_alpha   90.00
_cell.angle_beta   90.00
_cell.angle_gamma   90.00
#
_symmetry.space_group_name_H-M   'P 1'
#
loop_
_entity.id
_entity.type
_entity.pdbx_description
1 polymer ?
#
loop_
_entity_poly.entity_id
_entity_poly.type
_entity_poly.pdbx_seq_one_letter_code
_entity_poly.pdbx_strand_id
1 'polypeptide(L)'
;MESPDRGIQLSINKELIKKGFADEAEETYLSRQNHDQREMEAISNSVVSPSRLLQEEKPTFKDRQSDWFSVSLGNNRPASSKGRRTVKQKLNGPHNPYEMMFNSLTNVGRLRSVKTDPDSVNSVAIDNEPQDRYDRLMVSGFVGLNPAGSTMMARDTTIMPAISGLPSIISLLFCPVAELRRDRENKRYIGCICGLGVDRDQRHSLFPEHDMEITFDVEIDNKDISQINGVRSAINLAIGNEEKVSAWGPDAIYKIQEAARKKLLENLERVDPVNYNNPYSWNQVDPDDLIETSLEGTPADAPHLLNLHKAQMLEEEVYVDKASPEYLKEHAQWLKKASKDFTKREPITCEICEMTWHTPQLLAIHIETRRHQEKVAALYQKEDY
;
A
#
# COMPACT_ATOMS: atom_id res chain seq x y z
N MET A 1 -22.72 14.99 -26.58
CA MET A 1 -21.70 15.77 -25.85
C MET A 1 -21.26 14.89 -24.69
N GLU A 2 -20.33 14.00 -25.00
CA GLU A 2 -19.67 13.13 -24.02
C GLU A 2 -18.38 13.83 -23.60
N SER A 3 -18.25 14.03 -22.29
CA SER A 3 -17.03 14.51 -21.65
C SER A 3 -16.06 13.33 -21.48
N PRO A 4 -14.74 13.54 -21.59
CA PRO A 4 -13.77 12.46 -21.54
C PRO A 4 -13.64 11.88 -20.13
N ASP A 5 -13.32 10.59 -20.08
CA ASP A 5 -13.04 9.76 -18.90
C ASP A 5 -12.24 10.49 -17.81
N ARG A 6 -12.93 10.86 -16.74
CA ARG A 6 -12.34 10.84 -15.40
C ARG A 6 -12.53 9.42 -14.91
N GLY A 7 -11.50 8.73 -14.46
CA GLY A 7 -11.60 7.37 -13.92
C GLY A 7 -12.61 7.31 -12.78
N ILE A 8 -13.87 7.01 -13.09
CA ILE A 8 -14.92 6.83 -12.10
C ILE A 8 -14.65 5.45 -11.49
N GLN A 9 -14.20 5.42 -10.24
CA GLN A 9 -14.22 4.20 -9.43
C GLN A 9 -15.68 3.73 -9.31
N LEU A 10 -16.12 2.90 -10.26
CA LEU A 10 -17.40 2.22 -10.21
C LEU A 10 -17.26 1.06 -9.22
N SER A 11 -17.90 1.18 -8.06
CA SER A 11 -18.01 0.07 -7.11
C SER A 11 -18.66 -1.12 -7.83
N ILE A 12 -17.94 -2.24 -7.90
CA ILE A 12 -18.40 -3.47 -8.54
C ILE A 12 -19.77 -3.88 -7.99
N ASN A 13 -20.01 -3.69 -6.69
CA ASN A 13 -21.30 -3.99 -6.06
C ASN A 13 -22.45 -3.21 -6.73
N LYS A 14 -22.28 -1.91 -6.97
CA LYS A 14 -23.28 -1.07 -7.66
C LYS A 14 -23.47 -1.48 -9.11
N GLU A 15 -22.40 -1.90 -9.77
CA GLU A 15 -22.45 -2.33 -11.16
C GLU A 15 -23.07 -3.72 -11.32
N LEU A 16 -22.84 -4.63 -10.38
CA LEU A 16 -23.48 -5.94 -10.30
C LEU A 16 -24.98 -5.81 -10.04
N ILE A 17 -25.40 -4.91 -9.15
CA ILE A 17 -26.81 -4.56 -8.95
C ILE A 17 -27.41 -3.99 -10.24
N LYS A 18 -26.73 -3.03 -10.88
CA LYS A 18 -27.20 -2.41 -12.13
C LYS A 18 -27.31 -3.41 -13.29
N LYS A 19 -26.43 -4.40 -13.35
CA LYS A 19 -26.42 -5.45 -14.38
C LYS A 19 -27.35 -6.63 -14.04
N GLY A 20 -28.02 -6.61 -12.88
CA GLY A 20 -28.94 -7.66 -12.44
C GLY A 20 -28.25 -8.96 -12.00
N PHE A 21 -26.96 -8.90 -11.65
CA PHE A 21 -26.19 -10.03 -11.13
C PHE A 21 -26.17 -10.10 -9.60
N ALA A 22 -26.64 -9.06 -8.91
CA ALA A 22 -26.77 -9.00 -7.47
C ALA A 22 -28.06 -8.24 -7.10
N ASP A 23 -28.64 -8.59 -5.96
CA ASP A 23 -29.78 -7.86 -5.37
C ASP A 23 -29.28 -7.04 -4.18
N GLU A 24 -29.90 -5.88 -3.96
CA GLU A 24 -29.66 -5.09 -2.76
C GLU A 24 -30.23 -5.83 -1.55
N ALA A 25 -29.34 -6.22 -0.63
CA ALA A 25 -29.71 -6.86 0.62
C ALA A 25 -29.70 -5.82 1.75
N GLU A 26 -30.88 -5.44 2.23
CA GLU A 26 -30.97 -4.61 3.43
C GLU A 26 -30.46 -5.39 4.64
N GLU A 27 -29.71 -4.70 5.50
CA GLU A 27 -29.28 -5.25 6.76
C GLU A 27 -30.49 -5.74 7.57
N THR A 28 -30.42 -6.98 8.05
CA THR A 28 -31.53 -7.55 8.84
C THR A 28 -31.81 -6.70 10.07
N TYR A 29 -33.10 -6.55 10.42
CA TYR A 29 -33.55 -5.76 11.59
C TYR A 29 -32.77 -6.08 12.87
N LEU A 30 -32.44 -7.35 13.10
CA LEU A 30 -31.66 -7.80 14.27
C LEU A 30 -30.22 -7.30 14.25
N SER A 31 -29.58 -7.27 13.07
CA SER A 31 -28.23 -6.74 12.92
C SER A 31 -28.21 -5.23 13.12
N ARG A 32 -29.20 -4.53 12.54
CA ARG A 32 -29.39 -3.08 12.72
C ARG A 32 -29.62 -2.71 14.19
N GLN A 33 -30.50 -3.42 14.89
CA GLN A 33 -30.74 -3.20 16.31
C GLN A 33 -29.48 -3.44 17.16
N ASN A 34 -28.65 -4.43 16.79
CA ASN A 34 -27.40 -4.72 17.48
C ASN A 34 -26.34 -3.65 17.22
N HIS A 35 -26.25 -3.13 15.99
CA HIS A 35 -25.39 -2.01 15.62
C HIS A 35 -25.78 -0.74 16.40
N ASP A 36 -27.06 -0.37 16.38
CA ASP A 36 -27.60 0.79 17.09
C ASP A 36 -27.33 0.69 18.61
N GLN A 37 -27.45 -0.51 19.18
CA GLN A 37 -27.17 -0.75 20.60
C GLN A 37 -25.69 -0.56 20.94
N ARG A 38 -24.77 -1.03 20.07
CA ARG A 38 -23.32 -0.82 20.24
C ARG A 38 -22.93 0.64 20.09
N GLU A 39 -23.57 1.37 19.17
CA GLU A 39 -23.34 2.80 18.97
C GLU A 39 -23.80 3.61 20.19
N MET A 40 -24.97 3.29 20.75
CA MET A 40 -25.45 3.91 22.00
C MET A 40 -24.55 3.63 23.20
N GLU A 41 -24.00 2.41 23.32
CA GLU A 41 -23.07 2.04 24.39
C GLU A 41 -21.70 2.75 24.24
N ALA A 42 -21.21 2.91 23.01
CA ALA A 42 -19.99 3.67 22.73
C ALA A 42 -20.14 5.16 23.07
N ILE A 43 -21.30 5.75 22.74
CA ILE A 43 -21.62 7.14 23.09
C ILE A 43 -21.78 7.29 24.61
N SER A 44 -22.46 6.35 25.28
CA SER A 44 -22.66 6.36 26.73
C SER A 44 -21.36 6.25 27.52
N ASN A 45 -20.33 5.59 27.01
CA ASN A 45 -19.02 5.50 27.67
C ASN A 45 -18.17 6.78 27.52
N SER A 46 -18.53 7.69 26.61
CA SER A 46 -17.82 8.96 26.39
C SER A 46 -18.32 10.11 27.27
N VAL A 47 -19.47 9.95 27.95
CA VAL A 47 -20.09 11.01 28.76
C VAL A 47 -20.46 10.45 30.13
N VAL A 48 -19.68 10.84 31.15
CA VAL A 48 -19.88 10.74 32.62
C VAL A 48 -18.90 9.82 33.40
N SER A 49 -18.22 10.50 34.32
CA SER A 49 -17.29 10.15 35.41
C SER A 49 -17.61 8.95 36.35
N PRO A 50 -16.64 8.49 37.16
CA PRO A 50 -16.44 7.09 37.57
C PRO A 50 -17.13 6.69 38.90
N SER A 51 -18.44 6.93 39.05
CA SER A 51 -19.15 6.65 40.32
C SER A 51 -20.32 5.66 40.25
N ARG A 52 -20.41 4.81 39.20
CA ARG A 52 -21.48 3.80 39.08
C ARG A 52 -21.00 2.35 38.97
N LEU A 53 -19.81 2.02 39.45
CA LEU A 53 -19.26 0.65 39.46
C LEU A 53 -19.89 -0.32 40.48
N LEU A 54 -21.09 -0.07 41.01
CA LEU A 54 -21.68 -0.93 42.06
C LEU A 54 -23.18 -1.25 41.93
N GLN A 55 -23.77 -1.13 40.74
CA GLN A 55 -25.09 -1.71 40.50
C GLN A 55 -25.13 -2.42 39.15
N GLU A 56 -24.46 -3.58 39.12
CA GLU A 56 -24.73 -4.62 38.13
C GLU A 56 -26.13 -5.20 38.39
N GLU A 57 -27.16 -4.66 37.74
CA GLU A 57 -28.27 -5.52 37.31
C GLU A 57 -27.82 -6.25 36.06
N LYS A 58 -27.27 -7.45 36.23
CA LYS A 58 -26.99 -8.38 35.14
C LYS A 58 -28.30 -8.71 34.42
N PRO A 59 -28.53 -8.29 33.15
CA PRO A 59 -29.53 -8.97 32.35
C PRO A 59 -28.99 -10.39 32.16
N THR A 60 -29.71 -11.35 32.72
CA THR A 60 -29.28 -12.74 32.74
C THR A 60 -29.21 -13.22 31.29
N PHE A 61 -28.00 -13.41 30.78
CA PHE A 61 -27.67 -13.90 29.43
C PHE A 61 -28.19 -15.35 29.16
N LYS A 62 -29.08 -15.89 30.00
CA LYS A 62 -29.62 -17.24 29.90
C LYS A 62 -30.91 -17.34 29.07
N ASP A 63 -31.62 -16.24 28.83
CA ASP A 63 -32.98 -16.32 28.25
C ASP A 63 -33.08 -16.01 26.75
N ARG A 64 -31.98 -15.67 26.06
CA ARG A 64 -32.00 -15.39 24.60
C ARG A 64 -31.34 -16.45 23.71
N GLN A 65 -30.57 -17.39 24.27
CA GLN A 65 -30.00 -18.50 23.49
C GLN A 65 -30.99 -19.64 23.21
N SER A 66 -32.14 -19.67 23.91
CA SER A 66 -33.13 -20.75 23.77
C SER A 66 -33.92 -20.72 22.48
N ASP A 67 -34.01 -19.57 21.79
CA ASP A 67 -34.93 -19.43 20.66
C ASP A 67 -34.34 -19.81 19.30
N TRP A 68 -33.01 -19.76 19.10
CA TRP A 68 -32.40 -20.22 17.84
C TRP A 68 -32.33 -21.76 17.75
N PHE A 69 -32.26 -22.45 18.89
CA PHE A 69 -32.18 -23.91 18.96
C PHE A 69 -33.54 -24.61 19.06
N SER A 70 -34.65 -23.86 19.09
CA SER A 70 -36.00 -24.42 19.27
C SER A 70 -36.65 -24.94 17.98
N VAL A 71 -35.90 -25.02 16.86
CA VAL A 71 -36.32 -25.81 15.70
C VAL A 71 -36.53 -27.25 16.16
N SER A 72 -37.79 -27.59 16.34
CA SER A 72 -38.26 -28.83 16.92
C SER A 72 -37.92 -29.98 15.97
N LEU A 73 -36.71 -30.53 16.11
CA LEU A 73 -36.41 -31.85 15.54
C LEU A 73 -37.33 -32.86 16.23
N GLY A 74 -38.32 -33.32 15.46
CA GLY A 74 -39.37 -34.24 15.91
C GLY A 74 -38.81 -35.41 16.71
N ASN A 75 -39.53 -35.71 17.79
CA ASN A 75 -39.24 -36.69 18.84
C ASN A 75 -39.22 -38.17 18.36
N ASN A 76 -38.47 -38.52 17.33
CA ASN A 76 -38.20 -39.92 16.99
C ASN A 76 -36.87 -40.37 17.58
N ARG A 77 -36.88 -40.72 18.88
CA ARG A 77 -35.80 -41.51 19.50
C ARG A 77 -36.21 -42.99 19.54
N PRO A 78 -35.51 -43.92 18.85
CA PRO A 78 -35.66 -45.32 19.19
C PRO A 78 -34.93 -45.59 20.51
N ALA A 79 -35.65 -46.18 21.45
CA ALA A 79 -35.10 -46.69 22.70
C ALA A 79 -34.21 -47.90 22.40
N SER A 80 -32.89 -47.74 22.53
CA SER A 80 -31.97 -48.88 22.74
C SER A 80 -30.68 -48.37 23.37
N SER A 81 -30.53 -48.73 24.64
CA SER A 81 -29.37 -48.53 25.50
C SER A 81 -28.18 -49.38 25.05
N LYS A 82 -27.29 -48.85 24.22
CA LYS A 82 -25.89 -49.30 24.13
C LYS A 82 -24.97 -48.10 23.94
N GLY A 83 -24.09 -47.89 24.93
CA GLY A 83 -22.98 -46.92 24.99
C GLY A 83 -23.06 -45.73 24.04
N ARG A 84 -23.55 -44.58 24.52
CA ARG A 84 -23.38 -43.29 23.82
C ARG A 84 -21.88 -43.01 23.68
N ARG A 85 -21.30 -43.39 22.55
CA ARG A 85 -20.04 -42.80 22.07
C ARG A 85 -20.33 -41.33 21.85
N THR A 86 -19.85 -40.48 22.74
CA THR A 86 -19.82 -39.03 22.53
C THR A 86 -18.88 -38.75 21.37
N VAL A 87 -19.43 -38.77 20.16
CA VAL A 87 -18.70 -38.35 18.96
C VAL A 87 -18.53 -36.83 19.08
N LYS A 88 -17.31 -36.37 19.33
CA LYS A 88 -16.96 -34.94 19.21
C LYS A 88 -17.11 -34.56 17.73
N GLN A 89 -18.23 -33.94 17.39
CA GLN A 89 -18.42 -33.28 16.10
C GLN A 89 -17.65 -31.96 16.13
N LYS A 90 -16.73 -31.77 15.19
CA LYS A 90 -16.12 -30.44 14.95
C LYS A 90 -17.15 -29.63 14.17
N LEU A 91 -17.76 -28.66 14.82
CA LEU A 91 -18.59 -27.69 14.14
C LEU A 91 -17.65 -26.74 13.39
N ASN A 92 -17.84 -26.63 12.08
CA ASN A 92 -17.20 -25.57 11.31
C ASN A 92 -18.06 -24.32 11.52
N GLY A 93 -17.41 -23.22 11.93
CA GLY A 93 -18.06 -21.93 12.07
C GLY A 93 -18.56 -21.39 10.73
N PRO A 94 -19.37 -20.33 10.74
CA PRO A 94 -19.73 -19.63 9.52
C PRO A 94 -18.46 -19.14 8.82
N HIS A 95 -18.24 -19.58 7.58
CA HIS A 95 -17.09 -19.19 6.76
C HIS A 95 -17.51 -18.05 5.84
N ASN A 96 -16.80 -16.92 5.88
CA ASN A 96 -17.02 -15.82 4.95
C ASN A 96 -15.93 -15.87 3.86
N PRO A 97 -16.27 -15.92 2.56
CA PRO A 97 -15.26 -15.88 1.49
C PRO A 97 -14.44 -14.58 1.48
N TYR A 98 -14.93 -13.51 2.11
CA TYR A 98 -14.23 -12.23 2.25
C TYR A 98 -13.35 -12.14 3.50
N GLU A 99 -13.14 -13.26 4.21
CA GLU A 99 -12.23 -13.27 5.35
C GLU A 99 -10.79 -13.03 4.90
N MET A 100 -10.16 -11.99 5.45
CA MET A 100 -8.80 -11.60 5.14
C MET A 100 -7.78 -12.51 5.83
N MET A 101 -6.73 -12.85 5.10
CA MET A 101 -5.53 -13.47 5.67
C MET A 101 -4.39 -12.48 5.66
N PHE A 102 -3.70 -12.36 6.79
CA PHE A 102 -2.53 -11.50 6.92
C PHE A 102 -1.25 -12.30 6.73
N ASN A 103 -0.23 -11.63 6.19
CA ASN A 103 1.12 -12.15 6.06
C ASN A 103 2.08 -11.24 6.84
N SER A 104 3.20 -11.80 7.29
CA SER A 104 4.22 -11.02 7.99
C SER A 104 5.11 -10.28 7.00
N LEU A 105 5.40 -9.01 7.28
CA LEU A 105 6.34 -8.19 6.51
C LEU A 105 7.80 -8.47 6.87
N THR A 106 8.07 -8.98 8.08
CA THR A 106 9.43 -9.27 8.55
C THR A 106 9.94 -10.60 8.00
N ASN A 107 11.25 -10.68 7.77
CA ASN A 107 11.87 -11.88 7.22
C ASN A 107 11.70 -13.13 8.10
N VAL A 108 11.63 -12.98 9.43
CA VAL A 108 11.37 -14.10 10.37
C VAL A 108 10.01 -14.74 10.15
N GLY A 109 9.03 -13.96 9.66
CA GLY A 109 7.70 -14.45 9.34
C GLY A 109 7.56 -14.97 7.93
N ARG A 110 8.62 -14.89 7.11
CA ARG A 110 8.62 -15.40 5.75
C ARG A 110 8.34 -16.91 5.76
N LEU A 111 7.37 -17.33 4.94
CA LEU A 111 6.89 -18.72 4.85
C LEU A 111 6.17 -19.25 6.11
N ARG A 112 5.85 -18.40 7.09
CA ARG A 112 5.05 -18.78 8.26
C ARG A 112 3.61 -18.32 8.08
N SER A 113 2.67 -19.13 8.54
CA SER A 113 1.26 -18.71 8.60
C SER A 113 1.09 -17.71 9.74
N VAL A 114 0.50 -16.55 9.46
CA VAL A 114 0.08 -15.62 10.49
C VAL A 114 -1.38 -15.89 10.83
N LYS A 115 -1.68 -15.93 12.12
CA LYS A 115 -3.05 -16.03 12.65
C LYS A 115 -3.25 -14.92 13.65
N THR A 116 -4.41 -14.28 13.58
CA THR A 116 -4.85 -13.38 14.63
C THR A 116 -5.30 -14.20 15.83
N ASP A 117 -4.98 -13.73 17.04
CA ASP A 117 -5.42 -14.37 18.27
C ASP A 117 -6.96 -14.52 18.27
N PRO A 118 -7.51 -15.71 18.56
CA PRO A 118 -8.96 -15.91 18.62
C PRO A 118 -9.67 -14.98 19.60
N ASP A 119 -8.98 -14.53 20.65
CA ASP A 119 -9.53 -13.58 21.63
C ASP A 119 -9.47 -12.12 21.15
N SER A 120 -8.82 -11.86 20.01
CA SER A 120 -8.79 -10.54 19.39
C SER A 120 -10.14 -10.18 18.76
N VAL A 121 -10.50 -8.90 18.84
CA VAL A 121 -11.63 -8.32 18.11
C VAL A 121 -11.47 -8.43 16.58
N ASN A 122 -10.23 -8.57 16.10
CA ASN A 122 -9.89 -8.73 14.69
C ASN A 122 -9.60 -10.19 14.31
N SER A 123 -10.05 -11.16 15.13
CA SER A 123 -9.89 -12.61 14.88
C SER A 123 -10.51 -13.05 13.56
N VAL A 124 -11.60 -12.39 13.15
CA VAL A 124 -12.23 -12.54 11.83
C VAL A 124 -12.26 -11.15 11.17
N ALA A 125 -11.28 -10.88 10.31
CA ALA A 125 -11.22 -9.64 9.54
C ALA A 125 -11.92 -9.85 8.20
N ILE A 126 -12.85 -8.96 7.83
CA ILE A 126 -13.62 -9.06 6.58
C ILE A 126 -13.19 -7.95 5.64
N ASP A 127 -12.93 -8.32 4.39
CA ASP A 127 -12.70 -7.36 3.32
C ASP A 127 -14.02 -6.87 2.71
N ASN A 128 -14.35 -5.61 2.97
CA ASN A 128 -15.53 -4.98 2.36
C ASN A 128 -15.33 -4.58 0.88
N GLU A 129 -14.08 -4.53 0.42
CA GLU A 129 -13.70 -4.07 -0.92
C GLU A 129 -12.65 -4.99 -1.56
N PRO A 130 -12.96 -6.28 -1.78
CA PRO A 130 -12.02 -7.27 -2.32
C PRO A 130 -11.55 -6.96 -3.76
N GLN A 131 -12.22 -6.01 -4.43
CA GLN A 131 -11.79 -5.49 -5.72
C GLN A 131 -10.55 -4.59 -5.63
N ASP A 132 -10.26 -4.03 -4.46
CA ASP A 132 -9.13 -3.15 -4.24
C ASP A 132 -7.88 -4.01 -4.08
N ARG A 133 -6.94 -3.86 -5.02
CA ARG A 133 -5.75 -4.73 -5.12
C ARG A 133 -4.59 -4.28 -4.23
N TYR A 134 -4.80 -3.26 -3.40
CA TYR A 134 -3.75 -2.64 -2.61
C TYR A 134 -3.61 -3.30 -1.25
N ASP A 135 -2.40 -3.23 -0.72
CA ASP A 135 -2.07 -3.89 0.53
C ASP A 135 -2.73 -3.20 1.72
N ARG A 136 -3.33 -4.01 2.60
CA ARG A 136 -3.84 -3.56 3.88
C ARG A 136 -2.88 -3.91 4.99
N LEU A 137 -2.63 -2.94 5.87
CA LEU A 137 -1.74 -3.12 7.01
C LEU A 137 -2.52 -3.51 8.26
N MET A 138 -2.08 -4.55 8.95
CA MET A 138 -2.43 -4.82 10.34
C MET A 138 -1.18 -4.65 11.20
N VAL A 139 -1.28 -3.88 12.27
CA VAL A 139 -0.23 -3.72 13.27
C VAL A 139 -0.59 -4.58 14.48
N SER A 140 0.39 -5.26 15.05
CA SER A 140 0.23 -6.11 16.23
C SER A 140 1.15 -5.62 17.34
N GLY A 141 0.63 -5.49 18.56
CA GLY A 141 1.43 -5.13 19.74
C GLY A 141 2.34 -6.27 20.21
N PHE A 142 1.93 -7.53 19.99
CA PHE A 142 2.72 -8.69 20.35
C PHE A 142 2.61 -9.81 19.31
N VAL A 143 3.77 -10.34 18.90
CA VAL A 143 3.86 -11.47 17.98
C VAL A 143 4.47 -12.66 18.70
N GLY A 144 3.70 -13.73 18.84
CA GLY A 144 4.15 -15.00 19.40
C GLY A 144 4.40 -16.06 18.32
N LEU A 145 5.36 -16.94 18.54
CA LEU A 145 5.52 -18.15 17.72
C LEU A 145 4.91 -19.35 18.42
N ASN A 146 4.30 -20.24 17.65
CA ASN A 146 3.92 -21.54 18.17
C ASN A 146 5.19 -22.35 18.52
N PRO A 147 5.08 -23.38 19.39
CA PRO A 147 6.24 -24.21 19.75
C PRO A 147 6.92 -24.90 18.56
N ALA A 148 6.18 -25.11 17.46
CA ALA A 148 6.71 -25.70 16.22
C ALA A 148 7.43 -24.68 15.31
N GLY A 149 7.37 -23.38 15.61
CA GLY A 149 7.93 -22.30 14.79
C GLY A 149 7.23 -22.06 13.43
N SER A 150 6.15 -22.77 13.12
CA SER A 150 5.45 -22.72 11.82
C SER A 150 4.39 -21.62 11.71
N THR A 151 3.88 -21.15 12.85
CA THR A 151 2.72 -20.24 12.90
C THR A 151 3.00 -19.10 13.86
N MET A 152 2.76 -17.89 13.38
CA MET A 152 2.83 -16.65 14.14
C MET A 152 1.43 -16.30 14.63
N MET A 153 1.33 -15.94 15.90
CA MET A 153 0.11 -15.46 16.54
C MET A 153 0.24 -13.95 16.79
N ALA A 154 -0.62 -13.17 16.15
CA ALA A 154 -0.70 -11.73 16.31
C ALA A 154 -1.71 -11.38 17.42
N ARG A 155 -1.26 -10.64 18.44
CA ARG A 155 -2.06 -10.14 19.57
C ARG A 155 -2.08 -8.61 19.59
N ASP A 156 -3.06 -8.05 20.27
CA ASP A 156 -3.26 -6.59 20.37
C ASP A 156 -3.20 -5.94 18.99
N THR A 157 -4.08 -6.42 18.11
CA THR A 157 -4.05 -6.12 16.67
C THR A 157 -4.93 -4.94 16.32
N THR A 158 -4.43 -4.02 15.50
CA THR A 158 -5.17 -2.91 14.91
C THR A 158 -5.09 -3.01 13.39
N ILE A 159 -6.25 -3.09 12.73
CA ILE A 159 -6.34 -3.01 11.26
C ILE A 159 -6.27 -1.53 10.89
N MET A 160 -5.34 -1.18 10.00
CA MET A 160 -5.18 0.18 9.51
C MET A 160 -6.20 0.47 8.39
N PRO A 161 -6.57 1.75 8.19
CA PRO A 161 -7.44 2.14 7.09
C PRO A 161 -6.89 1.70 5.73
N ALA A 162 -7.78 1.32 4.80
CA ALA A 162 -7.43 0.95 3.43
C ALA A 162 -7.09 2.20 2.61
N ILE A 163 -5.88 2.72 2.81
CA ILE A 163 -5.33 3.86 2.06
C ILE A 163 -4.16 3.33 1.23
N SER A 164 -4.20 3.58 -0.09
CA SER A 164 -3.12 3.19 -1.02
C SER A 164 -1.78 3.80 -0.58
N GLY A 165 -0.70 3.01 -0.62
CA GLY A 165 0.63 3.48 -0.21
C GLY A 165 0.84 3.65 1.29
N LEU A 166 -0.19 3.47 2.13
CA LEU A 166 -0.06 3.61 3.58
C LEU A 166 0.96 2.65 4.20
N PRO A 167 1.02 1.35 3.83
CA PRO A 167 2.05 0.45 4.34
C PRO A 167 3.48 0.96 4.05
N SER A 168 3.69 1.47 2.84
CA SER A 168 4.95 2.04 2.36
C SER A 168 5.35 3.29 3.17
N ILE A 169 4.43 4.24 3.32
CA ILE A 169 4.66 5.51 4.02
C ILE A 169 4.92 5.27 5.51
N ILE A 170 4.09 4.46 6.19
CA ILE A 170 4.26 4.17 7.61
C ILE A 170 5.62 3.53 7.87
N SER A 171 6.01 2.57 7.03
CA SER A 171 7.28 1.88 7.19
C SER A 171 8.46 2.82 6.98
N LEU A 172 8.43 3.67 5.94
CA LEU A 172 9.45 4.70 5.76
C LEU A 172 9.45 5.73 6.89
N LEU A 173 8.30 6.13 7.44
CA LEU A 173 8.23 7.12 8.51
C LEU A 173 8.86 6.64 9.81
N PHE A 174 8.69 5.37 10.16
CA PHE A 174 9.07 4.85 11.48
C PHE A 174 10.21 3.84 11.46
N CYS A 175 10.70 3.41 10.30
CA CYS A 175 11.87 2.55 10.25
C CYS A 175 13.13 3.29 10.76
N PRO A 176 14.06 2.58 11.41
CA PRO A 176 15.35 3.16 11.82
C PRO A 176 16.21 3.53 10.61
N VAL A 177 16.41 2.56 9.70
CA VAL A 177 17.18 2.70 8.46
C VAL A 177 16.35 2.14 7.31
N ALA A 178 16.37 2.83 6.17
CA ALA A 178 15.84 2.34 4.91
C ALA A 178 16.85 2.46 3.77
N GLU A 179 16.82 1.50 2.87
CA GLU A 179 17.50 1.57 1.56
C GLU A 179 16.45 1.45 0.45
N LEU A 180 16.36 2.48 -0.38
CA LEU A 180 15.35 2.61 -1.43
C LEU A 180 15.73 1.81 -2.68
N ARG A 181 14.73 1.16 -3.29
CA ARG A 181 14.86 0.38 -4.53
C ARG A 181 14.32 1.21 -5.69
N ARG A 182 15.13 1.40 -6.73
CA ARG A 182 14.71 2.00 -8.00
C ARG A 182 14.30 0.94 -9.01
N ASP A 183 13.44 1.33 -9.94
CA ASP A 183 13.19 0.53 -11.14
C ASP A 183 14.44 0.48 -12.05
N ARG A 184 14.48 -0.45 -13.00
CA ARG A 184 15.57 -0.61 -13.98
C ARG A 184 15.78 0.63 -14.85
N GLU A 185 14.74 1.42 -15.05
CA GLU A 185 14.78 2.68 -15.80
C GLU A 185 15.14 3.88 -14.92
N ASN A 186 15.40 3.70 -13.62
CA ASN A 186 15.68 4.76 -12.65
C ASN A 186 14.62 5.88 -12.55
N LYS A 187 13.41 5.69 -13.07
CA LYS A 187 12.36 6.74 -13.09
C LYS A 187 11.56 6.87 -11.79
N ARG A 188 11.46 5.78 -11.01
CA ARG A 188 10.66 5.75 -9.78
C ARG A 188 11.24 4.80 -8.74
N TYR A 189 10.81 4.97 -7.49
CA TYR A 189 11.01 3.98 -6.46
C TYR A 189 9.97 2.87 -6.55
N ILE A 190 10.42 1.62 -6.46
CA ILE A 190 9.56 0.43 -6.52
C ILE A 190 9.42 -0.28 -5.17
N GLY A 191 10.19 0.15 -4.18
CA GLY A 191 10.18 -0.44 -2.85
C GLY A 191 11.31 0.05 -1.96
N CYS A 192 11.43 -0.56 -0.79
CA CYS A 192 12.53 -0.37 0.13
C CYS A 192 12.79 -1.61 0.98
N ILE A 193 14.00 -1.72 1.49
CA ILE A 193 14.32 -2.55 2.64
C ILE A 193 14.39 -1.65 3.87
N CYS A 194 13.71 -2.05 4.95
CA CYS A 194 13.65 -1.33 6.21
C CYS A 194 14.16 -2.22 7.34
N GLY A 195 14.92 -1.67 8.28
CA GLY A 195 15.45 -2.42 9.41
C GLY A 195 16.47 -1.64 10.23
N LEU A 196 17.39 -2.36 10.86
CA LEU A 196 18.50 -1.75 11.61
C LEU A 196 19.73 -1.45 10.73
N GLY A 197 19.66 -1.77 9.43
CA GLY A 197 20.76 -1.57 8.49
C GLY A 197 21.83 -2.66 8.62
N VAL A 198 23.05 -2.30 8.25
CA VAL A 198 24.20 -3.22 8.15
C VAL A 198 25.17 -3.07 9.31
N ASP A 199 25.92 -4.13 9.58
CA ASP A 199 27.05 -4.10 10.51
C ASP A 199 28.15 -3.12 10.02
N ARG A 200 29.06 -2.73 10.91
CA ARG A 200 30.16 -1.79 10.65
C ARG A 200 31.05 -2.19 9.47
N ASP A 201 31.15 -3.49 9.20
CA ASP A 201 31.91 -4.05 8.08
C ASP A 201 31.12 -4.06 6.75
N GLN A 202 29.88 -3.55 6.74
CA GLN A 202 28.98 -3.41 5.58
C GLN A 202 28.64 -4.71 4.82
N ARG A 203 28.89 -5.88 5.41
CA ARG A 203 28.70 -7.17 4.73
C ARG A 203 27.39 -7.88 5.05
N HIS A 204 26.81 -7.63 6.22
CA HIS A 204 25.65 -8.36 6.70
C HIS A 204 24.64 -7.42 7.37
N SER A 205 23.37 -7.77 7.25
CA SER A 205 22.30 -7.13 8.04
C SER A 205 22.59 -7.29 9.53
N LEU A 206 22.35 -6.24 10.31
CA LEU A 206 22.49 -6.25 11.76
C LEU A 206 21.42 -7.13 12.41
N PHE A 207 20.21 -7.16 11.85
CA PHE A 207 19.13 -7.99 12.38
C PHE A 207 18.24 -8.56 11.26
N PRO A 208 18.76 -9.54 10.49
CA PRO A 208 18.13 -10.02 9.25
C PRO A 208 16.75 -10.62 9.46
N GLU A 209 16.44 -11.10 10.68
CA GLU A 209 15.13 -11.63 11.04
C GLU A 209 14.03 -10.56 11.07
N HIS A 210 14.38 -9.31 11.36
CA HIS A 210 13.42 -8.22 11.52
C HIS A 210 13.46 -7.21 10.38
N ASP A 211 14.32 -7.45 9.39
CA ASP A 211 14.29 -6.68 8.16
C ASP A 211 12.95 -6.92 7.43
N MET A 212 12.41 -5.83 6.90
CA MET A 212 11.18 -5.79 6.12
C MET A 212 11.53 -5.40 4.70
N GLU A 213 11.08 -6.20 3.72
CA GLU A 213 11.10 -5.81 2.30
C GLU A 213 9.71 -5.36 1.92
N ILE A 214 9.59 -4.15 1.38
CA ILE A 214 8.32 -3.51 1.05
C ILE A 214 8.34 -3.12 -0.41
N THR A 215 7.35 -3.59 -1.15
CA THR A 215 7.09 -3.16 -2.52
C THR A 215 6.10 -2.01 -2.51
N PHE A 216 6.33 -1.00 -3.34
CA PHE A 216 5.43 0.14 -3.45
C PHE A 216 4.32 -0.15 -4.45
N ASP A 217 3.09 0.10 -4.00
CA ASP A 217 1.82 0.02 -4.73
C ASP A 217 1.32 1.40 -5.20
N VAL A 218 2.14 2.42 -4.95
CA VAL A 218 1.95 3.81 -5.37
C VAL A 218 3.26 4.35 -5.94
N GLU A 219 3.15 5.37 -6.77
CA GLU A 219 4.31 6.10 -7.26
C GLU A 219 4.91 6.92 -6.10
N ILE A 220 6.20 6.70 -5.85
CA ILE A 220 6.98 7.45 -4.87
C ILE A 220 8.20 8.00 -5.59
N ASP A 221 8.43 9.31 -5.46
CA ASP A 221 9.53 10.04 -6.07
C ASP A 221 10.46 10.69 -5.04
N ASN A 222 11.46 11.47 -5.51
CA ASN A 222 12.38 12.20 -4.62
C ASN A 222 11.69 13.27 -3.76
N LYS A 223 10.59 13.86 -4.24
CA LYS A 223 9.82 14.87 -3.50
C LYS A 223 9.08 14.21 -2.35
N ASP A 224 8.51 13.03 -2.53
CA ASP A 224 7.84 12.27 -1.48
C ASP A 224 8.82 11.86 -0.38
N ILE A 225 10.00 11.34 -0.75
CA ILE A 225 11.07 11.04 0.22
C ILE A 225 11.50 12.29 0.98
N SER A 226 11.57 13.44 0.31
CA SER A 226 11.87 14.73 0.95
C SER A 226 10.79 15.15 1.95
N GLN A 227 9.52 14.89 1.65
CA GLN A 227 8.41 15.16 2.58
C GLN A 227 8.45 14.22 3.79
N ILE A 228 8.71 12.93 3.58
CA ILE A 228 8.90 11.94 4.64
C ILE A 228 10.05 12.37 5.56
N ASN A 229 11.19 12.75 4.98
CA ASN A 229 12.33 13.28 5.74
C ASN A 229 11.95 14.56 6.52
N GLY A 230 11.16 15.45 5.94
CA GLY A 230 10.64 16.63 6.64
C GLY A 230 9.80 16.28 7.88
N VAL A 231 8.98 15.23 7.81
CA VAL A 231 8.20 14.74 8.96
C VAL A 231 9.11 14.06 9.99
N ARG A 232 10.06 13.22 9.56
CA ARG A 232 11.05 12.59 10.46
C ARG A 232 11.89 13.64 11.20
N SER A 233 12.35 14.67 10.49
CA SER A 233 13.03 15.83 11.08
C SER A 233 12.16 16.57 12.09
N ALA A 234 10.87 16.76 11.82
CA ALA A 234 9.96 17.41 12.77
C ALA A 234 9.79 16.56 14.04
N ILE A 235 9.71 15.23 13.91
CA ILE A 235 9.68 14.30 15.06
C ILE A 235 10.98 14.38 15.85
N ASN A 236 12.14 14.36 15.17
CA ASN A 236 13.45 14.49 15.79
C ASN A 236 13.57 15.77 16.61
N LEU A 237 13.14 16.90 16.05
CA LEU A 237 13.15 18.18 16.75
C LEU A 237 12.18 18.23 17.93
N ALA A 238 11.02 17.59 17.80
CA ALA A 238 10.01 17.55 18.86
C ALA A 238 10.49 16.72 20.06
N ILE A 239 11.02 15.52 19.80
CA ILE A 239 11.50 14.62 20.85
C ILE A 239 12.83 15.12 21.44
N GLY A 240 13.72 15.68 20.60
CA GLY A 240 15.02 16.19 21.03
C GLY A 240 14.98 17.51 21.81
N ASN A 241 13.81 18.16 21.94
CA ASN A 241 13.70 19.45 22.63
C ASN A 241 12.39 19.56 23.44
N GLU A 242 12.33 18.80 24.54
CA GLU A 242 11.17 18.74 25.44
C GLU A 242 10.72 20.12 25.97
N GLU A 243 11.65 21.05 26.21
CA GLU A 243 11.34 22.40 26.68
C GLU A 243 10.57 23.22 25.62
N LYS A 244 10.97 23.12 24.34
CA LYS A 244 10.29 23.80 23.24
C LYS A 244 8.92 23.18 22.94
N VAL A 245 8.78 21.87 23.03
CA VAL A 245 7.51 21.18 22.79
C VAL A 245 6.53 21.37 23.95
N SER A 246 7.01 21.49 25.18
CA SER A 246 6.16 21.83 26.34
C SER A 246 5.53 23.22 26.21
N ALA A 247 6.15 24.12 25.42
CA ALA A 247 5.58 25.42 25.07
C ALA A 247 4.57 25.34 23.90
N TRP A 248 4.47 24.20 23.20
CA TRP A 248 3.48 24.00 22.14
C TRP A 248 2.14 23.65 22.77
N GLY A 249 1.14 24.51 22.57
CA GLY A 249 -0.23 24.17 22.90
C GLY A 249 -0.74 22.98 22.06
N PRO A 250 -1.78 22.25 22.52
CA PRO A 250 -2.36 21.12 21.80
C PRO A 250 -2.79 21.47 20.37
N ASP A 251 -3.27 22.69 20.14
CA ASP A 251 -3.66 23.19 18.81
C ASP A 251 -2.48 23.27 17.83
N ALA A 252 -1.28 23.59 18.31
CA ALA A 252 -0.10 23.67 17.46
C ALA A 252 0.33 22.26 17.01
N ILE A 253 0.31 21.30 17.93
CA ILE A 253 0.60 19.89 17.65
C ILE A 253 -0.40 19.35 16.62
N TYR A 254 -1.70 19.58 16.83
CA TYR A 254 -2.74 19.14 15.89
C TYR A 254 -2.53 19.73 14.50
N LYS A 255 -2.22 21.03 14.38
CA LYS A 255 -1.95 21.66 13.09
C LYS A 255 -0.73 21.08 12.38
N ILE A 256 0.33 20.76 13.11
CA ILE A 256 1.53 20.13 12.55
C ILE A 256 1.22 18.71 12.07
N GLN A 257 0.52 17.92 12.89
CA GLN A 257 0.10 16.57 12.52
C GLN A 257 -0.81 16.57 11.30
N GLU A 258 -1.78 17.46 11.24
CA GLU A 258 -2.70 17.57 10.11
C GLU A 258 -1.99 18.04 8.84
N ALA A 259 -1.05 18.98 8.95
CA ALA A 259 -0.21 19.40 7.82
C ALA A 259 0.70 18.26 7.32
N ALA A 260 1.27 17.46 8.22
CA ALA A 260 2.07 16.29 7.86
C ALA A 260 1.20 15.23 7.17
N ARG A 261 0.04 14.90 7.75
CA ARG A 261 -0.93 13.96 7.18
C ARG A 261 -1.35 14.38 5.78
N LYS A 262 -1.68 15.65 5.60
CA LYS A 262 -2.09 16.19 4.30
C LYS A 262 -0.98 16.08 3.26
N LYS A 263 0.25 16.50 3.59
CA LYS A 263 1.39 16.40 2.66
C LYS A 263 1.68 14.95 2.25
N LEU A 264 1.74 14.05 3.23
CA LEU A 264 2.11 12.64 2.98
C LEU A 264 1.06 11.86 2.18
N LEU A 265 -0.21 12.24 2.26
CA LEU A 265 -1.31 11.55 1.58
C LEU A 265 -1.79 12.29 0.31
N GLU A 266 -1.16 13.41 -0.04
CA GLU A 266 -1.48 14.17 -1.24
C GLU A 266 -0.87 13.51 -2.48
N ASN A 267 -1.70 13.25 -3.49
CA ASN A 267 -1.27 12.81 -4.83
C ASN A 267 -0.52 11.47 -4.89
N LEU A 268 -0.88 10.49 -4.04
CA LEU A 268 -0.40 9.12 -4.18
C LEU A 268 -1.07 8.46 -5.40
N GLU A 269 -0.37 8.45 -6.53
CA GLU A 269 -0.84 7.78 -7.74
C GLU A 269 -0.63 6.27 -7.63
N ARG A 270 -1.64 5.50 -8.04
CA ARG A 270 -1.66 4.05 -7.89
C ARG A 270 -0.85 3.38 -8.99
N VAL A 271 -0.04 2.39 -8.62
CA VAL A 271 0.86 1.69 -9.54
C VAL A 271 0.88 0.19 -9.22
N ASP A 272 1.04 -0.65 -10.25
CA ASP A 272 1.25 -2.08 -10.04
C ASP A 272 2.62 -2.34 -9.38
N PRO A 273 2.67 -3.06 -8.24
CA PRO A 273 3.89 -3.29 -7.50
C PRO A 273 4.88 -4.15 -8.28
N VAL A 274 6.16 -3.77 -8.25
CA VAL A 274 7.25 -4.47 -8.94
C VAL A 274 8.21 -5.06 -7.90
N ASN A 275 8.38 -6.37 -7.93
CA ASN A 275 9.32 -7.05 -7.04
C ASN A 275 10.77 -6.76 -7.44
N TYR A 276 11.61 -6.49 -6.45
CA TYR A 276 13.04 -6.36 -6.65
C TYR A 276 13.71 -7.75 -6.81
N ASN A 277 14.72 -7.86 -7.66
CA ASN A 277 15.33 -9.16 -8.02
C ASN A 277 16.03 -9.85 -6.82
N ASN A 278 16.54 -9.08 -5.86
CA ASN A 278 17.31 -9.56 -4.71
C ASN A 278 16.73 -8.99 -3.41
N PRO A 279 15.57 -9.49 -2.94
CA PRO A 279 14.93 -8.96 -1.73
C PRO A 279 15.72 -9.35 -0.46
N TYR A 280 15.59 -8.56 0.60
CA TYR A 280 16.22 -8.76 1.93
C TYR A 280 17.76 -8.68 1.96
N SER A 281 18.37 -8.07 0.94
CA SER A 281 19.82 -7.82 0.91
C SER A 281 20.10 -6.32 0.93
N TRP A 282 20.94 -5.87 1.85
CA TRP A 282 21.38 -4.47 1.94
C TRP A 282 22.56 -4.18 1.00
N ASN A 283 22.90 -2.90 0.85
CA ASN A 283 24.01 -2.36 0.07
C ASN A 283 23.97 -2.74 -1.41
N GLN A 284 22.79 -2.69 -2.02
CA GLN A 284 22.64 -2.93 -3.47
C GLN A 284 22.61 -1.63 -4.28
N VAL A 285 22.85 -0.51 -3.60
CA VAL A 285 22.86 0.84 -4.16
C VAL A 285 24.29 1.35 -4.12
N ASP A 286 24.74 1.97 -5.21
CA ASP A 286 26.03 2.64 -5.26
C ASP A 286 26.01 3.86 -4.33
N PRO A 287 26.93 3.97 -3.35
CA PRO A 287 27.02 5.14 -2.49
C PRO A 287 27.17 6.46 -3.25
N ASP A 288 27.78 6.45 -4.44
CA ASP A 288 28.00 7.66 -5.25
C ASP A 288 26.70 8.22 -5.86
N ASP A 289 25.65 7.40 -5.95
CA ASP A 289 24.32 7.80 -6.45
C ASP A 289 23.44 8.42 -5.35
N LEU A 290 23.88 8.38 -4.09
CA LEU A 290 23.09 8.85 -2.95
C LEU A 290 23.13 10.37 -2.83
N ILE A 291 21.95 10.97 -2.72
CA ILE A 291 21.79 12.39 -2.45
C ILE A 291 21.90 12.61 -0.95
N GLU A 292 22.83 13.49 -0.55
CA GLU A 292 22.90 13.99 0.81
C GLU A 292 21.71 14.88 1.13
N THR A 293 21.11 14.67 2.30
CA THR A 293 20.02 15.55 2.75
C THR A 293 20.58 16.91 3.15
N SER A 294 19.91 18.00 2.74
CA SER A 294 20.31 19.37 3.11
C SER A 294 20.29 19.68 4.62
N LEU A 295 19.81 18.74 5.42
CA LEU A 295 19.70 18.81 6.88
C LEU A 295 20.80 18.01 7.60
N GLU A 296 21.71 17.36 6.88
CA GLU A 296 22.78 16.53 7.46
C GLU A 296 23.64 17.34 8.44
N GLY A 297 23.83 16.82 9.64
CA GLY A 297 24.58 17.50 10.71
C GLY A 297 23.83 18.62 11.46
N THR A 298 22.55 18.85 11.20
CA THR A 298 21.69 19.74 12.01
C THR A 298 21.03 18.95 13.16
N PRO A 299 20.48 19.61 14.20
CA PRO A 299 19.70 18.91 15.24
C PRO A 299 18.45 18.18 14.71
N ALA A 300 18.04 18.47 13.47
CA ALA A 300 16.93 17.78 12.80
C ALA A 300 17.36 16.43 12.20
N ASP A 301 18.66 16.25 11.94
CA ASP A 301 19.30 15.00 11.58
C ASP A 301 19.81 14.33 12.88
N ALA A 302 18.92 13.57 13.51
CA ALA A 302 19.18 12.91 14.78
C ALA A 302 19.43 11.40 14.52
N PRO A 303 20.69 10.99 14.27
CA PRO A 303 21.01 9.61 13.87
C PRO A 303 20.78 8.56 14.97
N HIS A 304 20.44 9.00 16.18
CA HIS A 304 20.11 8.14 17.32
C HIS A 304 18.60 7.93 17.49
N LEU A 305 17.76 8.57 16.66
CA LEU A 305 16.30 8.46 16.73
C LEU A 305 15.72 8.03 15.37
N LEU A 306 15.44 8.98 14.46
CA LEU A 306 14.99 8.70 13.10
C LEU A 306 16.01 9.24 12.09
N ASN A 307 16.80 8.34 11.50
CA ASN A 307 17.76 8.71 10.46
C ASN A 307 17.04 9.28 9.24
N LEU A 308 17.55 10.34 8.64
CA LEU A 308 16.98 10.82 7.39
C LEU A 308 17.33 9.86 6.25
N HIS A 309 16.36 9.58 5.38
CA HIS A 309 16.54 8.67 4.26
C HIS A 309 17.47 9.27 3.23
N LYS A 310 18.45 8.47 2.79
CA LYS A 310 19.33 8.79 1.67
C LYS A 310 18.69 8.24 0.41
N ALA A 311 18.33 9.15 -0.49
CA ALA A 311 17.60 8.85 -1.71
C ALA A 311 18.55 8.86 -2.90
N GLN A 312 18.33 8.02 -3.93
CA GLN A 312 19.09 8.16 -5.17
C GLN A 312 18.45 9.23 -6.07
N MET A 313 19.20 9.88 -6.96
CA MET A 313 18.54 10.68 -8.01
C MET A 313 17.75 9.76 -8.93
N LEU A 314 16.46 10.03 -9.09
CA LEU A 314 15.68 9.45 -10.17
C LEU A 314 16.03 10.19 -11.47
N GLU A 315 16.05 9.47 -12.58
CA GLU A 315 16.11 10.09 -13.90
C GLU A 315 14.81 10.87 -14.07
N GLU A 316 14.91 12.21 -14.07
CA GLU A 316 13.77 13.04 -14.46
C GLU A 316 13.32 12.55 -15.83
N GLU A 317 12.01 12.30 -15.99
CA GLU A 317 11.44 12.32 -17.31
C GLU A 317 11.69 13.73 -17.84
N VAL A 318 12.78 13.90 -18.59
CA VAL A 318 12.93 15.06 -19.45
C VAL A 318 11.68 15.02 -20.28
N TYR A 319 10.77 15.96 -20.02
CA TYR A 319 9.60 16.15 -20.85
C TYR A 319 10.14 16.63 -22.19
N VAL A 320 10.58 15.68 -23.00
CA VAL A 320 10.96 15.94 -24.37
C VAL A 320 9.65 16.23 -25.03
N ASP A 321 9.36 17.53 -25.21
CA ASP A 321 8.21 17.96 -25.95
C ASP A 321 8.28 17.29 -27.32
N LYS A 322 7.47 16.24 -27.51
CA LYS A 322 7.44 15.46 -28.75
C LYS A 322 6.97 16.31 -29.93
N ALA A 323 6.39 17.48 -29.66
CA ALA A 323 6.05 18.49 -30.66
C ALA A 323 7.18 19.52 -30.90
N SER A 324 8.26 19.51 -30.11
CA SER A 324 9.40 20.39 -30.32
C SER A 324 10.03 20.13 -31.70
N PRO A 325 10.34 21.18 -32.47
CA PRO A 325 10.98 21.04 -33.77
C PRO A 325 12.37 20.36 -33.67
N GLU A 326 13.07 20.50 -32.54
CA GLU A 326 14.38 19.88 -32.30
C GLU A 326 14.24 18.36 -32.15
N TYR A 327 13.29 17.90 -31.32
CA TYR A 327 12.99 16.48 -31.16
C TYR A 327 12.54 15.83 -32.47
N LEU A 328 11.66 16.48 -33.23
CA LEU A 328 11.17 15.95 -34.51
C LEU A 328 12.30 15.83 -35.55
N LYS A 329 13.33 16.69 -35.49
CA LYS A 329 14.53 16.57 -36.34
C LYS A 329 15.37 15.36 -35.95
N GLU A 330 15.62 15.17 -34.66
CA GLU A 330 16.34 13.98 -34.17
C GLU A 330 15.59 12.70 -34.49
N HIS A 331 14.27 12.69 -34.29
CA HIS A 331 13.39 11.58 -34.65
C HIS A 331 13.45 11.27 -36.16
N ALA A 332 13.46 12.28 -37.03
CA ALA A 332 13.64 12.08 -38.48
C ALA A 332 14.98 11.42 -38.82
N GLN A 333 16.06 11.79 -38.14
CA GLN A 333 17.37 11.16 -38.31
C GLN A 333 17.38 9.72 -37.79
N TRP A 334 16.72 9.47 -36.66
CA TRP A 334 16.57 8.15 -36.09
C TRP A 334 15.75 7.22 -37.01
N LEU A 335 14.64 7.69 -37.58
CA LEU A 335 13.84 6.92 -38.54
C LEU A 335 14.67 6.48 -39.75
N LYS A 336 15.56 7.33 -40.27
CA LYS A 336 16.49 7.00 -41.36
C LYS A 336 17.53 5.94 -40.98
N LYS A 337 17.92 5.85 -39.70
CA LYS A 337 18.79 4.79 -39.19
C LYS A 337 17.99 3.50 -39.00
N ALA A 338 16.80 3.60 -38.40
CA ALA A 338 15.91 2.48 -38.12
C ALA A 338 15.40 1.78 -39.40
N SER A 339 15.20 2.52 -40.50
CA SER A 339 14.81 1.92 -41.78
C SER A 339 15.91 1.07 -42.43
N LYS A 340 17.17 1.25 -42.03
CA LYS A 340 18.32 0.48 -42.52
C LYS A 340 18.67 -0.70 -41.61
N ASP A 341 18.07 -0.78 -40.43
CA ASP A 341 18.31 -1.84 -39.46
C ASP A 341 17.23 -2.94 -39.60
N PHE A 342 17.59 -3.99 -40.35
CA PHE A 342 16.70 -5.12 -40.61
C PHE A 342 16.59 -6.11 -39.43
N THR A 343 17.29 -5.87 -38.33
CA THR A 343 17.31 -6.79 -37.19
C THR A 343 16.18 -6.54 -36.19
N LYS A 344 15.60 -5.33 -36.20
CA LYS A 344 14.49 -4.95 -35.31
C LYS A 344 13.16 -5.50 -35.80
N ARG A 345 12.40 -6.11 -34.88
CA ARG A 345 11.08 -6.71 -35.12
C ARG A 345 9.92 -5.96 -34.45
N GLU A 346 10.23 -4.95 -33.66
CA GLU A 346 9.23 -4.14 -32.97
C GLU A 346 8.59 -3.13 -33.95
N PRO A 347 7.30 -2.82 -33.78
CA PRO A 347 6.63 -1.82 -34.61
C PRO A 347 7.24 -0.43 -34.37
N ILE A 348 7.61 0.26 -35.45
CA ILE A 348 8.23 1.59 -35.40
C ILE A 348 7.17 2.65 -35.71
N THR A 349 7.06 3.65 -34.85
CA THR A 349 6.15 4.79 -35.03
C THR A 349 6.89 5.99 -35.59
N CYS A 350 6.30 6.66 -36.59
CA CYS A 350 6.76 7.96 -37.07
C CYS A 350 5.94 9.06 -36.41
N GLU A 351 6.52 9.80 -35.47
CA GLU A 351 5.83 10.85 -34.72
C GLU A 351 5.54 12.11 -35.56
N ILE A 352 6.24 12.30 -36.69
CA ILE A 352 5.99 13.39 -37.66
C ILE A 352 4.71 13.15 -38.47
N CYS A 353 4.40 11.88 -38.72
CA CYS A 353 3.26 11.47 -39.53
C CYS A 353 2.15 10.80 -38.73
N GLU A 354 2.38 10.47 -37.45
CA GLU A 354 1.49 9.74 -36.57
C GLU A 354 1.05 8.38 -37.15
N MET A 355 2.00 7.67 -37.77
CA MET A 355 1.76 6.36 -38.39
C MET A 355 2.73 5.31 -37.87
N THR A 356 2.24 4.08 -37.72
CA THR A 356 3.00 2.93 -37.20
C THR A 356 3.30 1.93 -38.31
N TRP A 357 4.52 1.37 -38.29
CA TRP A 357 5.03 0.47 -39.32
C TRP A 357 5.58 -0.80 -38.68
N HIS A 358 5.09 -1.95 -39.11
CA HIS A 358 5.47 -3.24 -38.53
C HIS A 358 6.76 -3.83 -39.10
N THR A 359 7.32 -3.26 -40.18
CA THR A 359 8.56 -3.74 -40.79
C THR A 359 9.46 -2.57 -41.22
N PRO A 360 10.79 -2.71 -41.12
CA PRO A 360 11.76 -1.69 -41.57
C PRO A 360 11.61 -1.35 -43.06
N GLN A 361 11.18 -2.32 -43.88
CA GLN A 361 10.97 -2.14 -45.32
C GLN A 361 9.81 -1.18 -45.62
N LEU A 362 8.69 -1.32 -44.91
CA LEU A 362 7.56 -0.40 -45.04
C LEU A 362 7.92 0.99 -44.53
N LEU A 363 8.73 1.06 -43.46
CA LEU A 363 9.27 2.32 -42.96
C LEU A 363 10.19 3.00 -43.99
N ALA A 364 11.04 2.26 -44.69
CA ALA A 364 11.91 2.81 -45.74
C ALA A 364 11.09 3.45 -46.87
N ILE A 365 10.04 2.75 -47.33
CA ILE A 365 9.11 3.27 -48.34
C ILE A 365 8.39 4.52 -47.80
N HIS A 366 7.97 4.52 -46.54
CA HIS A 366 7.34 5.67 -45.90
C HIS A 366 8.23 6.92 -45.91
N ILE A 367 9.50 6.78 -45.53
CA ILE A 367 10.45 7.90 -45.46
C ILE A 367 10.70 8.51 -46.86
N GLU A 368 10.60 7.71 -47.92
CA GLU A 368 10.71 8.17 -49.30
C GLU A 368 9.44 8.86 -49.83
N THR A 369 8.30 8.76 -49.13
CA THR A 369 7.07 9.43 -49.57
C THR A 369 7.21 10.95 -49.54
N ARG A 370 6.67 11.59 -50.58
CA ARG A 370 6.64 13.05 -50.71
C ARG A 370 6.01 13.74 -49.49
N ARG A 371 4.95 13.16 -48.93
CA ARG A 371 4.25 13.68 -47.74
C ARG A 371 5.13 13.72 -46.49
N HIS A 372 5.99 12.71 -46.30
CA HIS A 372 6.94 12.69 -45.20
C HIS A 372 8.06 13.73 -45.43
N GLN A 373 8.63 13.77 -46.64
CA GLN A 373 9.70 14.71 -46.99
C GLN A 373 9.28 16.18 -46.86
N GLU A 374 8.06 16.54 -47.27
CA GLU A 374 7.53 17.91 -47.12
C GLU A 374 7.38 18.30 -45.64
N LYS A 375 6.89 17.39 -44.80
CA LYS A 375 6.80 17.62 -43.35
C LYS A 375 8.17 17.77 -42.69
N VAL A 376 9.14 16.94 -43.07
CA VAL A 376 10.52 17.05 -42.57
C VAL A 376 11.15 18.36 -43.03
N ALA A 377 10.97 18.75 -44.28
CA ALA A 377 11.50 20.02 -44.81
C ALA A 377 10.91 21.24 -44.07
N ALA A 378 9.62 21.21 -43.74
CA ALA A 378 8.96 22.27 -42.97
C ALA A 378 9.54 22.44 -41.54
N LEU A 379 10.13 21.39 -40.96
CA LEU A 379 10.81 21.49 -39.66
C LEU A 379 12.13 22.26 -39.73
N TYR A 380 12.83 22.22 -40.88
CA TYR A 380 14.08 22.96 -41.08
C TYR A 380 13.87 24.41 -41.53
N GLN A 381 12.71 24.75 -42.09
CA GLN A 381 12.41 26.12 -42.55
C GLN A 381 11.93 27.07 -41.44
N LYS A 382 11.56 26.56 -40.27
CA LYS A 382 11.03 27.37 -39.15
C LYS A 382 12.11 28.07 -38.31
N GLU A 383 13.40 27.91 -38.61
CA GLU A 383 14.51 28.50 -37.84
C GLU A 383 14.99 29.87 -38.36
N ASP A 384 14.52 30.33 -39.52
CA ASP A 384 15.01 31.56 -40.17
C ASP A 384 14.18 32.83 -39.85
N TYR A 385 13.50 32.89 -38.69
CA TYR A 385 12.74 34.08 -38.27
C TYR A 385 12.97 34.51 -36.82
#